data_AF-A0A4Q3ZEG6-F1
#
_entry.id   AF-A0A4Q3ZEG6-F1
#
_cell.length_a   1.000
_cell.length_b   1.000
_cell.length_c   1.000
_cell.angle_alpha   90.00
_cell.angle_beta   90.00
_cell.angle_gamma   90.00
#
_symmetry.space_group_name_H-M   'P 1'
#
loop_
_entity.id
_entity.type
_entity.pdbx_description
1 polymer ?
#
loop_
_entity_poly.entity_id
_entity_poly.type
_entity_poly.pdbx_seq_one_letter_code
_entity_poly.pdbx_strand_id
1 'polypeptide(L)'
;MAKLREMLIGHPRIDSDTVRVRFSNFGASSLDIDIRVYAVTREWNDFFAIKEDVQFRIMSIVELSGTGFAFPSHTLYLGRDDGLDADRSRDVKREVSAWRRKQELPFPNLPGDRQRQLDGKLSYPPPGSPDFNVTAEELEDAGGEPLSAAAPPLEESEPLSKGTDTSGETDKK
;
A
#
# COMPACT_ATOMS: atom_id res chain seq x y z
N MET A 1 -3.74 -32.56 1.04
CA MET A 1 -3.37 -33.23 -0.24
C MET A 1 -3.59 -34.74 -0.23
N ALA A 2 -3.14 -35.49 0.78
CA ALA A 2 -3.30 -36.95 0.82
C ALA A 2 -4.77 -37.39 0.72
N LYS A 3 -5.66 -36.82 1.56
CA LYS A 3 -7.11 -37.10 1.55
C LYS A 3 -7.78 -36.90 0.19
N LEU A 4 -7.38 -35.87 -0.58
CA LEU A 4 -7.91 -35.63 -1.93
C LEU A 4 -7.53 -36.76 -2.88
N ARG A 5 -6.27 -37.23 -2.82
CA ARG A 5 -5.81 -38.35 -3.65
C ARG A 5 -6.50 -39.65 -3.28
N GLU A 6 -6.60 -39.95 -1.99
CA GLU A 6 -7.30 -41.14 -1.48
C GLU A 6 -8.75 -41.15 -1.93
N MET A 7 -9.46 -40.01 -1.80
CA MET A 7 -10.85 -39.89 -2.25
C MET A 7 -11.00 -40.12 -3.76
N LEU A 8 -10.14 -39.52 -4.58
CA LEU A 8 -10.22 -39.66 -6.04
C LEU A 8 -9.86 -41.06 -6.53
N ILE A 9 -8.84 -41.70 -5.92
CA ILE A 9 -8.45 -43.08 -6.23
C ILE A 9 -9.54 -44.06 -5.79
N GLY A 10 -10.20 -43.80 -4.66
CA GLY A 10 -11.29 -44.63 -4.15
C GLY A 10 -12.64 -44.40 -4.84
N HIS A 11 -12.76 -43.41 -5.73
CA HIS A 11 -14.03 -43.07 -6.35
C HIS A 11 -14.37 -44.05 -7.49
N PRO A 12 -15.48 -44.80 -7.42
CA PRO A 12 -15.74 -45.92 -8.34
C PRO A 12 -16.00 -45.51 -9.80
N ARG A 13 -16.27 -44.23 -10.06
CA ARG A 13 -16.50 -43.68 -11.40
C ARG A 13 -15.31 -42.87 -11.94
N ILE A 14 -14.15 -42.91 -11.27
CA ILE A 14 -12.92 -42.25 -11.71
C ILE A 14 -11.89 -43.30 -12.08
N ASP A 15 -11.15 -43.07 -13.16
CA ASP A 15 -10.01 -43.88 -13.54
C ASP A 15 -8.83 -43.57 -12.62
N SER A 16 -8.51 -44.50 -11.70
CA SER A 16 -7.49 -44.35 -10.67
C SER A 16 -6.09 -44.08 -11.24
N ASP A 17 -5.77 -44.64 -12.40
CA ASP A 17 -4.43 -44.55 -13.00
C ASP A 17 -4.14 -43.14 -13.55
N THR A 18 -5.20 -42.38 -13.77
CA THR A 18 -5.09 -41.03 -14.33
C THR A 18 -4.95 -39.94 -13.28
N VAL A 19 -5.20 -40.27 -12.01
CA VAL A 19 -5.30 -39.32 -10.90
C VAL A 19 -3.98 -38.60 -10.65
N ARG A 20 -3.99 -37.28 -10.84
CA ARG A 20 -2.89 -36.40 -10.47
C ARG A 20 -3.42 -35.23 -9.64
N VAL A 21 -2.93 -35.13 -8.42
CA VAL A 21 -3.18 -33.97 -7.53
C VAL A 21 -1.83 -33.38 -7.15
N ARG A 22 -1.56 -32.12 -7.46
CA ARG A 22 -0.29 -31.44 -7.18
C ARG A 22 -0.56 -30.02 -6.68
N PHE A 23 0.26 -29.56 -5.75
CA PHE A 23 0.38 -28.13 -5.50
C PHE A 23 1.07 -27.53 -6.74
N SER A 24 0.39 -26.59 -7.40
CA SER A 24 0.84 -26.07 -8.69
C SER A 24 1.57 -24.75 -8.53
N ASN A 25 1.00 -23.80 -7.78
CA ASN A 25 1.57 -22.47 -7.68
C ASN A 25 1.13 -21.70 -6.41
N PHE A 26 1.83 -20.61 -6.13
CA PHE A 26 1.35 -19.52 -5.29
C PHE A 26 0.57 -18.53 -6.15
N GLY A 27 -0.73 -18.40 -5.93
CA GLY A 27 -1.56 -17.38 -6.53
C GLY A 27 -1.45 -16.04 -5.79
N ALA A 28 -2.03 -14.97 -6.34
CA ALA A 28 -1.95 -13.63 -5.75
C ALA A 28 -2.54 -13.56 -4.33
N SER A 29 -3.52 -14.43 -4.03
CA SER A 29 -4.17 -14.53 -2.73
C SER A 29 -4.56 -15.99 -2.40
N SER A 30 -3.91 -16.97 -3.04
CA SER A 30 -4.29 -18.38 -2.97
C SER A 30 -3.08 -19.32 -3.01
N LEU A 31 -3.30 -20.55 -2.56
CA LEU A 31 -2.41 -21.69 -2.78
C LEU A 31 -3.10 -22.61 -3.78
N ASP A 32 -2.55 -22.71 -4.99
CA ASP A 32 -3.22 -23.36 -6.10
C ASP A 32 -2.89 -24.86 -6.13
N ILE A 33 -3.93 -25.66 -6.39
CA ILE A 33 -3.84 -27.12 -6.44
C ILE A 33 -4.45 -27.60 -7.76
N ASP A 34 -3.63 -28.26 -8.55
CA ASP A 34 -4.07 -28.84 -9.81
C ASP A 34 -4.56 -30.27 -9.58
N ILE A 35 -5.78 -30.54 -10.08
CA ILE A 35 -6.42 -31.85 -10.04
C ILE A 35 -6.72 -32.27 -11.48
N ARG A 36 -6.14 -33.40 -11.90
CA ARG A 36 -6.40 -34.03 -13.20
C ARG A 36 -6.86 -35.47 -12.99
N VAL A 37 -8.06 -35.77 -13.45
CA VAL A 37 -8.70 -37.09 -13.37
C VAL A 37 -9.59 -37.30 -14.60
N TYR A 38 -9.83 -38.56 -14.98
CA TYR A 38 -10.84 -38.90 -15.99
C TYR A 38 -12.01 -39.65 -15.36
N ALA A 39 -13.22 -39.27 -15.74
CA ALA A 39 -14.44 -39.97 -15.34
C ALA A 39 -14.70 -41.14 -16.30
N VAL A 40 -15.08 -42.30 -15.76
CA VAL A 40 -15.39 -43.51 -16.51
C VAL A 40 -16.83 -43.43 -17.03
N THR A 41 -17.07 -42.57 -18.00
CA THR A 41 -18.37 -42.43 -18.68
C THR A 41 -18.21 -41.88 -20.10
N ARG A 42 -19.21 -42.15 -20.94
CA ARG A 42 -19.35 -41.56 -22.29
C ARG A 42 -20.62 -40.71 -22.42
N GLU A 43 -21.44 -40.68 -21.38
CA GLU A 43 -22.70 -39.94 -21.33
C GLU A 43 -22.48 -38.61 -20.58
N TRP A 44 -23.09 -37.54 -21.10
CA TRP A 44 -22.84 -36.18 -20.68
C TRP A 44 -23.44 -35.86 -19.31
N ASN A 45 -24.68 -36.27 -19.03
CA ASN A 45 -25.32 -36.02 -17.74
C ASN A 45 -24.59 -36.76 -16.61
N ASP A 46 -24.21 -38.01 -16.86
CA ASP A 46 -23.38 -38.83 -15.98
C ASP A 46 -22.04 -38.16 -15.68
N PHE A 47 -21.40 -37.56 -16.69
CA PHE A 47 -20.14 -36.83 -16.49
C PHE A 47 -20.32 -35.66 -15.53
N PHE A 48 -21.37 -34.85 -15.73
CA PHE A 48 -21.66 -33.72 -14.85
C PHE A 48 -22.05 -34.16 -13.44
N ALA A 49 -22.79 -35.25 -13.29
CA ALA A 49 -23.13 -35.81 -11.99
C ALA A 49 -21.88 -36.30 -11.24
N ILE A 50 -20.95 -36.99 -11.90
CA ILE A 50 -19.67 -37.40 -11.30
C ILE A 50 -18.85 -36.18 -10.91
N LYS A 51 -18.78 -35.18 -11.79
CA LYS A 51 -18.04 -33.94 -11.52
C LYS A 51 -18.59 -33.21 -10.30
N GLU A 52 -19.90 -33.11 -10.18
CA GLU A 52 -20.58 -32.48 -9.04
C GLU A 52 -20.29 -33.23 -7.73
N ASP A 53 -20.43 -34.56 -7.70
CA ASP A 53 -20.10 -35.37 -6.51
C ASP A 53 -18.64 -35.18 -6.10
N VAL A 54 -17.70 -35.18 -7.06
CA VAL A 54 -16.28 -34.93 -6.79
C VAL A 54 -16.07 -33.54 -6.20
N GLN A 55 -16.72 -32.50 -6.76
CA GLN A 55 -16.60 -31.13 -6.27
C GLN A 55 -17.12 -30.99 -4.83
N PHE A 56 -18.26 -31.61 -4.50
CA PHE A 56 -18.78 -31.61 -3.13
C PHE A 56 -17.87 -32.35 -2.15
N ARG A 57 -17.28 -33.48 -2.55
CA ARG A 57 -16.31 -34.19 -1.70
C ARG A 57 -15.04 -33.38 -1.47
N ILE A 58 -14.56 -32.67 -2.50
CA ILE A 58 -13.42 -31.77 -2.36
C ILE A 58 -13.74 -30.66 -1.35
N MET A 59 -14.92 -30.04 -1.46
CA MET A 59 -15.40 -29.04 -0.50
C MET A 59 -15.40 -29.58 0.94
N SER A 60 -16.00 -30.76 1.17
CA SER A 60 -16.00 -31.38 2.51
C SER A 60 -14.59 -31.68 3.03
N ILE A 61 -13.67 -32.13 2.16
CA ILE A 61 -12.28 -32.40 2.57
C ILE A 61 -11.56 -31.11 2.98
N VAL A 62 -11.79 -30.00 2.27
CA VAL A 62 -11.20 -28.70 2.59
C VAL A 62 -11.69 -28.20 3.95
N GLU A 63 -13.01 -28.26 4.18
CA GLU A 63 -13.64 -27.88 5.45
C GLU A 63 -13.12 -28.74 6.62
N LEU A 64 -13.11 -30.06 6.47
CA LEU A 64 -12.63 -31.01 7.49
C LEU A 64 -11.12 -30.89 7.76
N SER A 65 -10.37 -30.21 6.89
CA SER A 65 -8.94 -29.94 7.10
C SER A 65 -8.70 -28.65 7.89
N GLY A 66 -9.75 -27.94 8.31
CA GLY A 66 -9.65 -26.66 9.03
C GLY A 66 -9.20 -25.51 8.13
N THR A 67 -9.36 -25.66 6.82
CA THR A 67 -8.99 -24.67 5.80
C THR A 67 -10.22 -24.22 5.03
N GLY A 68 -10.13 -23.08 4.35
CA GLY A 68 -11.21 -22.57 3.51
C GLY A 68 -10.73 -22.33 2.08
N PHE A 69 -11.69 -22.01 1.20
CA PHE A 69 -11.37 -21.51 -0.13
C PHE A 69 -10.82 -20.09 -0.06
N ALA A 70 -9.83 -19.82 -0.90
CA ALA A 70 -9.25 -18.49 -1.04
C ALA A 70 -10.19 -17.58 -1.84
N PHE A 71 -10.42 -16.38 -1.31
CA PHE A 71 -11.04 -15.26 -2.02
C PHE A 71 -9.97 -14.18 -2.25
N PRO A 72 -10.14 -13.32 -3.28
CA PRO A 72 -9.22 -12.20 -3.49
C PRO A 72 -9.03 -11.36 -2.22
N SER A 73 -7.79 -11.27 -1.74
CA SER A 73 -7.44 -10.53 -0.52
C SER A 73 -6.54 -9.34 -0.83
N HIS A 74 -6.75 -8.24 -0.12
CA HIS A 74 -5.92 -7.03 -0.23
C HIS A 74 -5.53 -6.54 1.16
N THR A 75 -4.30 -6.07 1.32
CA THR A 75 -3.84 -5.36 2.53
C THR A 75 -3.98 -3.87 2.29
N LEU A 76 -4.88 -3.20 3.02
CA LEU A 76 -5.09 -1.76 2.94
C LEU A 76 -4.23 -1.04 3.99
N TYR A 77 -3.31 -0.19 3.53
CA TYR A 77 -2.57 0.73 4.40
C TYR A 77 -3.35 2.04 4.52
N LEU A 78 -3.81 2.36 5.73
CA LEU A 78 -4.54 3.58 6.01
C LEU A 78 -3.59 4.64 6.58
N GLY A 79 -3.20 5.59 5.74
CA GLY A 79 -2.50 6.81 6.16
C GLY A 79 -3.50 7.91 6.51
N ARG A 80 -3.16 8.73 7.51
CA ARG A 80 -3.80 10.05 7.69
C ARG A 80 -2.85 11.08 7.11
N ASP A 81 -3.16 11.55 5.91
CA ASP A 81 -2.58 12.81 5.45
C ASP A 81 -3.31 13.92 6.20
N ASP A 82 -2.62 15.00 6.59
CA ASP A 82 -3.20 16.15 7.29
C ASP A 82 -4.24 16.94 6.45
N GLY A 83 -4.60 16.41 5.29
CA GLY A 83 -5.47 17.05 4.32
C GLY A 83 -4.82 18.32 3.76
N LEU A 84 -5.62 19.07 3.00
CA LEU A 84 -5.23 20.42 2.61
C LEU A 84 -5.71 21.39 3.70
N ASP A 85 -4.86 22.35 4.07
CA ASP A 85 -5.27 23.47 4.92
C ASP A 85 -6.46 24.19 4.26
N ALA A 86 -7.62 24.08 4.91
CA ALA A 86 -8.88 24.56 4.37
C ALA A 86 -8.93 26.08 4.29
N ASP A 87 -8.27 26.78 5.21
CA ASP A 87 -8.29 28.24 5.28
C ASP A 87 -7.33 28.83 4.25
N ARG A 88 -6.10 28.29 4.15
CA ARG A 88 -5.17 28.67 3.08
C ARG A 88 -5.77 28.39 1.69
N SER A 89 -6.46 27.26 1.53
CA SER A 89 -7.16 26.92 0.29
C SER A 89 -8.29 27.90 -0.07
N ARG A 90 -8.99 28.45 0.94
CA ARG A 90 -10.04 29.47 0.74
C ARG A 90 -9.43 30.81 0.36
N ASP A 91 -8.33 31.18 0.99
CA ASP A 91 -7.64 32.45 0.73
C ASP A 91 -7.10 32.53 -0.69
N VAL A 92 -6.38 31.49 -1.14
CA VAL A 92 -5.88 31.39 -2.51
C VAL A 92 -7.04 31.44 -3.52
N LYS A 93 -8.15 30.74 -3.26
CA LYS A 93 -9.33 30.79 -4.14
C LYS A 93 -9.96 32.19 -4.21
N ARG A 94 -10.00 32.94 -3.09
CA ARG A 94 -10.49 34.32 -3.05
C ARG A 94 -9.59 35.25 -3.85
N GLU A 95 -8.28 35.11 -3.71
CA GLU A 95 -7.27 35.88 -4.45
C GLU A 95 -7.38 35.64 -5.96
N VAL A 96 -7.39 34.38 -6.39
CA VAL A 96 -7.56 34.01 -7.81
C VAL A 96 -8.89 34.55 -8.37
N SER A 97 -9.96 34.51 -7.58
CA SER A 97 -11.26 35.07 -7.98
C SER A 97 -11.22 36.61 -8.11
N ALA A 98 -10.42 37.28 -7.28
CA ALA A 98 -10.23 38.73 -7.39
C ALA A 98 -9.46 39.09 -8.67
N TRP A 99 -8.40 38.35 -9.03
CA TRP A 99 -7.70 38.54 -10.30
C TRP A 99 -8.59 38.34 -11.52
N ARG A 100 -9.50 37.35 -11.48
CA ARG A 100 -10.52 37.15 -12.52
C ARG A 100 -11.43 38.36 -12.70
N ARG A 101 -11.92 38.93 -11.60
CA ARG A 101 -12.79 40.13 -11.64
C ARG A 101 -12.06 41.37 -12.12
N LYS A 102 -10.78 41.52 -11.78
CA LYS A 102 -9.94 42.65 -12.20
C LYS A 102 -9.34 42.49 -13.60
N GLN A 103 -9.55 41.33 -14.25
CA GLN A 103 -8.91 40.96 -15.52
C GLN A 103 -7.38 40.95 -15.46
N GLU A 104 -6.82 40.68 -14.27
CA GLU A 104 -5.36 40.63 -13.99
C GLU A 104 -4.83 39.18 -13.98
N LEU A 105 -5.51 38.26 -14.66
CA LEU A 105 -5.12 36.85 -14.68
C LEU A 105 -3.74 36.68 -15.34
N PRO A 106 -2.81 35.94 -14.71
CA PRO A 106 -1.49 35.64 -15.26
C PRO A 106 -1.53 34.50 -16.28
N PHE A 107 -2.59 34.40 -17.10
CA PHE A 107 -2.78 33.32 -18.06
C PHE A 107 -3.49 33.85 -19.33
N PRO A 108 -3.08 33.47 -20.56
CA PRO A 108 -2.02 32.49 -20.89
C PRO A 108 -0.58 32.94 -20.65
N ASN A 109 -0.32 34.25 -20.71
CA ASN A 109 1.01 34.83 -20.50
C ASN A 109 0.97 35.83 -19.34
N LEU A 110 2.08 35.94 -18.61
CA LEU A 110 2.24 36.98 -17.59
C LEU A 110 2.38 38.35 -18.28
N PRO A 111 1.71 39.41 -17.80
CA PRO A 111 1.92 40.76 -18.35
C PRO A 111 3.39 41.18 -18.21
N GLY A 112 3.95 41.77 -19.27
CA GLY A 112 5.40 42.00 -19.40
C GLY A 112 6.03 42.84 -18.27
N ASP A 113 5.29 43.80 -17.71
CA ASP A 113 5.77 44.61 -16.59
C ASP A 113 5.96 43.79 -15.32
N ARG A 114 5.05 42.83 -15.06
CA ARG A 114 5.15 41.92 -13.92
C ARG A 114 6.29 40.92 -14.11
N GLN A 115 6.52 40.46 -15.33
CA GLN A 115 7.64 39.56 -15.63
C GLN A 115 8.99 40.22 -15.38
N ARG A 116 9.18 41.48 -15.82
CA ARG A 116 10.39 42.28 -15.53
C ARG A 116 10.59 42.51 -14.03
N GLN A 117 9.51 42.66 -13.28
CA GLN A 117 9.57 42.84 -11.83
C GLN A 117 9.96 41.57 -11.07
N LEU A 118 9.76 40.39 -11.65
CA LEU A 118 10.08 39.10 -11.03
C LEU A 118 11.39 38.50 -11.53
N ASP A 119 11.90 38.96 -12.67
CA ASP A 119 13.15 38.50 -13.25
C ASP A 119 14.32 38.66 -12.26
N GLY A 120 15.07 37.58 -12.05
CA GLY A 120 16.21 37.53 -11.13
C GLY A 120 15.91 37.65 -9.63
N LYS A 121 14.65 37.77 -9.19
CA LYS A 121 14.31 37.96 -7.76
C LYS A 121 14.16 36.69 -6.94
N LEU A 122 14.12 35.52 -7.57
CA LEU A 122 14.00 34.25 -6.87
C LEU A 122 15.38 33.82 -6.38
N SER A 123 15.54 33.67 -5.07
CA SER A 123 16.72 33.03 -4.50
C SER A 123 16.79 31.57 -4.96
N TYR A 124 17.81 31.25 -5.77
CA TYR A 124 18.04 29.90 -6.27
C TYR A 124 19.55 29.58 -6.28
N PRO A 125 19.99 28.44 -5.73
CA PRO A 125 19.18 27.43 -5.04
C PRO A 125 18.63 27.95 -3.70
N PRO A 126 17.64 27.30 -3.06
CA PRO A 126 17.08 27.77 -1.80
C PRO A 126 18.10 27.64 -0.64
N PRO A 127 17.95 28.43 0.44
CA PRO A 127 18.77 28.31 1.64
C PRO A 127 18.84 26.85 2.13
N GLY A 128 20.03 26.39 2.51
CA GLY A 128 20.28 24.99 2.92
C GLY A 128 20.65 24.04 1.77
N SER A 129 20.68 24.50 0.52
CA SER A 129 21.20 23.73 -0.60
C SER A 129 22.73 23.69 -0.63
N PRO A 130 23.38 22.64 -1.16
CA PRO A 130 24.84 22.53 -1.22
C PRO A 130 25.54 23.67 -1.96
N ASP A 131 24.91 24.20 -3.01
CA ASP A 131 25.45 25.27 -3.87
C ASP A 131 24.87 26.66 -3.53
N PHE A 132 24.31 26.85 -2.33
CA PHE A 132 23.76 28.15 -1.90
C PHE A 132 24.87 29.18 -1.69
N ASN A 133 24.85 30.28 -2.45
CA ASN A 133 25.96 31.24 -2.52
C ASN A 133 25.59 32.70 -2.23
N VAL A 134 24.47 32.95 -1.54
CA VAL A 134 23.97 34.30 -1.20
C VAL A 134 24.54 34.76 0.15
N THR A 135 24.85 36.06 0.28
CA THR A 135 25.49 36.61 1.50
C THR A 135 24.49 36.75 2.66
N ALA A 136 24.99 36.71 3.90
CA ALA A 136 24.16 36.76 5.13
C ALA A 136 23.28 38.02 5.24
N GLU A 137 23.68 39.12 4.61
CA GLU A 137 22.92 40.38 4.58
C GLU A 137 21.70 40.33 3.64
N GLU A 138 21.74 39.48 2.60
CA GLU A 138 20.64 39.29 1.64
C GLU A 138 19.58 38.27 2.14
N LEU A 139 19.91 37.51 3.21
CA LEU A 139 19.04 36.52 3.84
C LEU A 139 17.96 37.14 4.75
N GLU A 140 18.18 38.33 5.31
CA GLU A 140 17.23 38.98 6.23
C GLU A 140 16.05 39.65 5.49
N ASP A 141 16.25 40.10 4.25
CA ASP A 141 15.20 40.71 3.41
C ASP A 141 14.33 39.68 2.68
N ALA A 142 14.82 38.44 2.52
CA ALA A 142 14.13 37.35 1.85
C ALA A 142 13.23 36.58 2.83
N GLY A 143 12.19 37.24 3.34
CA GLY A 143 11.13 36.64 4.17
C GLY A 143 10.31 35.58 3.45
N GLY A 144 10.93 34.44 3.12
CA GLY A 144 10.31 33.30 2.45
C GLY A 144 9.60 32.41 3.45
N GLU A 145 8.27 32.36 3.37
CA GLU A 145 7.49 31.29 3.99
C GLU A 145 8.03 29.91 3.54
N PRO A 146 8.22 28.95 4.45
CA PRO A 146 8.68 27.62 4.06
C PRO A 146 7.57 26.92 3.28
N LEU A 147 7.71 26.86 1.95
CA LEU A 147 6.92 25.99 1.12
C LEU A 147 7.36 24.55 1.37
N SER A 148 6.57 23.86 2.19
CA SER A 148 6.52 22.41 2.32
C SER A 148 7.80 21.74 2.83
N ALA A 149 8.07 21.85 4.13
CA ALA A 149 8.51 20.73 4.98
C ALA A 149 8.90 21.23 6.38
N ALA A 150 8.08 20.98 7.39
CA ALA A 150 8.64 20.60 8.67
C ALA A 150 9.08 19.14 8.51
N ALA A 151 10.36 18.91 8.28
CA ALA A 151 10.93 17.58 8.48
C ALA A 151 10.69 17.20 9.97
N PRO A 152 10.11 16.04 10.29
CA PRO A 152 9.97 15.64 11.68
C PRO A 152 11.36 15.50 12.30
N PRO A 153 11.53 15.78 13.62
CA PRO A 153 12.82 15.63 14.28
C PRO A 153 13.30 14.19 14.12
N LEU A 154 14.54 14.02 13.66
CA LEU A 154 15.22 12.74 13.73
C LEU A 154 15.33 12.37 15.21
N GLU A 155 14.63 11.31 15.63
CA GLU A 155 14.84 10.70 16.94
C GLU A 155 16.32 10.31 17.05
N GLU A 156 17.03 11.00 17.94
CA GLU A 156 18.37 10.61 18.36
C GLU A 156 18.27 9.26 19.07
N SER A 157 18.83 8.22 18.43
CA SER A 157 19.05 6.94 19.08
C SER A 157 20.14 7.11 20.14
N GLU A 158 19.74 7.14 21.42
CA GLU A 158 20.68 7.07 22.54
C GLU A 158 21.47 5.75 22.49
N PRO A 159 22.79 5.77 22.69
CA PRO A 159 23.59 4.57 22.73
C PRO A 159 23.45 3.87 24.10
N LEU A 160 23.23 2.55 24.05
CA LEU A 160 23.35 1.65 25.20
C LEU A 160 24.63 1.91 26.00
N SER A 161 24.49 2.11 27.33
CA SER A 161 25.59 1.81 28.25
C SER A 161 25.11 1.26 29.60
N LYS A 162 25.56 0.01 29.86
CA LYS A 162 25.96 -0.67 31.12
C LYS A 162 25.32 -0.19 32.44
N GLY A 163 24.70 -1.02 33.26
CA GLY A 163 25.27 -2.24 33.87
C GLY A 163 25.57 -1.99 35.35
N THR A 164 25.28 -2.99 36.20
CA THR A 164 25.47 -3.11 37.68
C THR A 164 24.44 -2.36 38.53
N ASP A 165 23.43 -3.00 39.14
CA ASP A 165 23.44 -3.98 40.26
C ASP A 165 23.91 -3.36 41.59
N THR A 166 23.00 -3.23 42.56
CA THR A 166 23.16 -3.58 44.00
C THR A 166 22.14 -2.92 44.95
N SER A 167 21.48 -3.78 45.73
CA SER A 167 21.21 -3.66 47.18
C SER A 167 20.06 -2.81 47.76
N GLY A 168 19.32 -3.46 48.68
CA GLY A 168 18.70 -2.85 49.89
C GLY A 168 17.17 -2.72 49.82
N GLU A 169 16.36 -3.71 50.18
CA GLU A 169 16.06 -4.22 51.54
C GLU A 169 15.23 -3.26 52.43
N THR A 170 14.15 -3.83 53.01
CA THR A 170 13.41 -3.43 54.25
C THR A 170 12.58 -2.13 54.23
N ASP A 171 11.46 -1.96 54.94
CA ASP A 171 10.56 -2.77 55.77
C ASP A 171 9.30 -1.87 56.02
N LYS A 172 8.15 -2.49 56.33
CA LYS A 172 6.96 -1.98 57.06
C LYS A 172 6.40 -0.56 56.81
N LYS A 173 5.08 -0.40 56.72
CA LYS A 173 4.11 -0.80 57.75
C LYS A 173 2.68 -0.78 57.21
#